data_AF-A0A933YBL0-F1
#
_entry.id   AF-A0A933YBL0-F1
#
_cell.length_a   1.000
_cell.length_b   1.000
_cell.length_c   1.000
_cell.angle_alpha   90.00
_cell.angle_beta   90.00
_cell.angle_gamma   90.00
#
_symmetry.space_group_name_H-M   'P 1'
#
loop_
_entity.id
_entity.type
_entity.pdbx_description
1 polymer ?
#
loop_
_entity_poly.entity_id
_entity_poly.type
_entity_poly.pdbx_seq_one_letter_code
_entity_poly.pdbx_strand_id
1 'polypeptide(L)'
;MKRTFTLDQAVTMAISVIAGVFLVVGTVGAATTISTNISTGGNLTVSGTASTTLFSATGISYFGGTATSTFSAAGVLSAVGNTSLVTASTTGAVSVAGALWVGGNATTTAAGAFSTGSTISVSATSTLASTTITHLAVGSTTPSQIAVAEAVIEGTATTTLQLSTSKAAPGGTCIQLEGPAGVNYRIYISGAGALVTEAGVCK
;
A
#
# COMPACT_ATOMS: atom_id res chain seq x y z
N MET A 1 40.47 -1.95 80.77
CA MET A 1 41.15 -2.76 79.73
C MET A 1 41.21 -1.97 78.43
N LYS A 2 42.34 -1.30 78.14
CA LYS A 2 42.59 -0.67 76.84
C LYS A 2 43.12 -1.77 75.92
N ARG A 3 42.27 -2.36 75.08
CA ARG A 3 42.74 -3.25 74.01
C ARG A 3 43.38 -2.36 72.95
N THR A 4 44.71 -2.31 72.94
CA THR A 4 45.49 -1.61 71.92
C THR A 4 45.27 -2.34 70.60
N PHE A 5 44.57 -1.70 69.66
CA PHE A 5 44.52 -2.16 68.28
C PHE A 5 45.94 -2.06 67.73
N THR A 6 46.57 -3.19 67.45
CA THR A 6 47.91 -3.19 66.83
C THR A 6 47.75 -2.86 65.35
N LEU A 7 48.69 -2.09 64.81
CA LEU A 7 48.68 -1.65 63.42
C LEU A 7 48.55 -2.85 62.46
N ASP A 8 49.17 -3.98 62.79
CA ASP A 8 49.12 -5.22 62.01
C ASP A 8 47.70 -5.81 61.89
N GLN A 9 46.92 -5.73 62.96
CA GLN A 9 45.52 -6.16 62.94
C GLN A 9 44.66 -5.24 62.07
N ALA A 10 44.92 -3.93 62.10
CA ALA A 10 44.23 -2.96 61.25
C ALA A 10 44.55 -3.17 59.76
N VAL A 11 45.83 -3.42 59.42
CA VAL A 11 46.27 -3.65 58.03
C VAL A 11 45.69 -4.95 57.48
N THR A 12 45.69 -6.03 58.26
CA THR A 12 45.14 -7.32 57.83
C THR A 12 43.63 -7.24 57.56
N MET A 13 42.89 -6.53 58.41
CA MET A 13 41.46 -6.28 58.19
C MET A 13 41.24 -5.47 56.91
N ALA A 14 42.00 -4.39 56.70
CA ALA A 14 41.87 -3.56 55.51
C ALA A 14 42.12 -4.35 54.21
N ILE A 15 43.17 -5.17 54.17
CA ILE A 15 43.50 -6.01 53.00
C ILE A 15 42.37 -7.02 52.72
N SER A 16 41.82 -7.65 53.76
CA SER A 16 40.73 -8.62 53.60
C SER A 16 39.45 -7.99 53.03
N VAL A 17 39.10 -6.77 53.48
CA VAL A 17 37.95 -6.03 52.97
C VAL A 17 38.18 -5.61 51.52
N ILE A 18 39.37 -5.09 51.20
CA ILE A 18 39.72 -4.70 49.82
C ILE A 18 39.65 -5.92 48.91
N ALA A 19 40.26 -7.04 49.28
CA ALA A 19 40.23 -8.28 48.50
C ALA A 19 38.79 -8.80 48.31
N GLY A 20 37.97 -8.76 49.37
CA GLY A 20 36.56 -9.16 49.30
C GLY A 20 35.73 -8.27 48.37
N VAL A 21 35.90 -6.94 48.44
CA VAL A 21 35.20 -6.00 47.56
C VAL A 21 35.65 -6.17 46.11
N PHE A 22 36.95 -6.33 45.85
CA PHE A 22 37.46 -6.56 44.50
C PHE A 22 36.94 -7.87 43.89
N LEU A 23 36.82 -8.93 44.69
CA LEU A 23 36.24 -10.19 44.24
C LEU A 23 34.75 -10.04 43.87
N VAL A 24 33.97 -9.32 44.69
CA VAL A 24 32.55 -9.09 44.41
C VAL A 24 32.38 -8.20 43.17
N VAL A 25 33.14 -7.10 43.06
CA VAL A 25 33.05 -6.21 41.89
C VAL A 25 33.50 -6.92 40.61
N GLY A 26 34.55 -7.74 40.68
CA GLY A 26 35.06 -8.50 39.54
C GLY A 26 34.09 -9.60 39.05
N THR A 27 33.23 -10.13 39.93
CA THR A 27 32.26 -11.18 39.57
C THR A 27 30.88 -10.64 39.17
N VAL A 28 30.48 -9.46 39.67
CA VAL A 28 29.15 -8.87 39.42
C VAL A 28 29.09 -8.10 38.08
N GLY A 29 30.22 -7.74 37.48
CA GLY A 29 30.29 -6.85 36.32
C GLY A 29 29.69 -7.35 34.99
N ALA A 30 29.34 -8.63 34.84
CA ALA A 30 28.96 -9.19 33.53
C ALA A 30 27.54 -9.77 33.41
N ALA A 31 26.89 -10.21 34.50
CA ALA A 31 25.55 -10.76 34.43
C ALA A 31 24.85 -10.73 35.80
N THR A 32 24.08 -9.69 36.08
CA THR A 32 23.04 -9.76 37.11
C THR A 32 21.82 -10.48 36.52
N THR A 33 21.67 -11.77 36.83
CA THR A 33 20.43 -12.50 36.48
C THR A 33 19.35 -12.11 37.49
N ILE A 34 18.35 -11.38 37.04
CA ILE A 34 17.18 -11.03 37.85
C ILE A 34 16.11 -12.09 37.57
N SER A 35 15.79 -12.92 38.56
CA SER A 35 14.97 -14.12 38.37
C SER A 35 13.46 -13.86 38.29
N THR A 36 12.98 -12.64 38.58
CA THR A 36 11.54 -12.37 38.67
C THR A 36 11.15 -11.08 37.96
N ASN A 37 11.29 -9.93 38.62
CA ASN A 37 10.75 -8.67 38.12
C ASN A 37 11.73 -7.51 38.36
N ILE A 38 11.73 -6.57 37.42
CA ILE A 38 12.28 -5.23 37.61
C ILE A 38 11.09 -4.29 37.77
N SER A 39 10.92 -3.74 38.97
CA SER A 39 9.93 -2.69 39.24
C SER A 39 10.65 -1.39 39.55
N THR A 40 10.51 -0.41 38.67
CA THR A 40 11.07 0.93 38.84
C THR A 40 9.95 1.93 39.05
N GLY A 41 10.11 2.88 39.99
CA GLY A 41 9.20 4.03 40.13
C GLY A 41 9.41 5.11 39.06
N GLY A 42 10.33 4.87 38.11
CA GLY A 42 10.70 5.78 37.04
C GLY A 42 11.24 5.02 35.82
N ASN A 43 12.04 5.70 34.99
CA ASN A 43 12.53 5.16 33.73
C ASN A 43 13.53 4.01 33.93
N LEU A 44 13.38 2.95 33.12
CA LEU A 44 14.41 1.94 32.91
C LEU A 44 15.17 2.29 31.63
N THR A 45 16.47 2.57 31.74
CA THR A 45 17.35 2.83 30.58
C THR A 45 18.18 1.58 30.29
N VAL A 46 18.12 1.08 29.07
CA VAL A 46 18.95 -0.04 28.59
C VAL A 46 19.86 0.51 27.49
N SER A 47 21.17 0.51 27.73
CA SER A 47 22.18 1.02 26.77
C SER A 47 22.59 -0.01 25.70
N GLY A 48 22.00 -1.21 25.75
CA GLY A 48 22.23 -2.30 24.79
C GLY A 48 20.92 -2.89 24.26
N THR A 49 20.94 -4.18 23.92
CA THR A 49 19.77 -4.89 23.43
C THR A 49 18.88 -5.34 24.59
N ALA A 50 17.60 -4.97 24.55
CA ALA A 50 16.56 -5.60 25.35
C ALA A 50 15.78 -6.58 24.48
N SER A 51 15.53 -7.78 24.98
CA SER A 51 14.72 -8.80 24.31
C SER A 51 13.69 -9.36 25.27
N THR A 52 12.47 -9.57 24.79
CA THR A 52 11.38 -10.22 25.53
C THR A 52 10.63 -11.14 24.58
N THR A 53 10.11 -12.24 25.09
CA THR A 53 9.18 -13.12 24.35
C THR A 53 7.76 -12.55 24.33
N LEU A 54 7.43 -11.67 25.28
CA LEU A 54 6.14 -11.03 25.40
C LEU A 54 6.32 -9.56 25.76
N PHE A 55 5.90 -8.68 24.86
CA PHE A 55 5.81 -7.25 25.12
C PHE A 55 4.35 -6.86 25.30
N SER A 56 4.02 -6.20 26.41
CA SER A 56 2.71 -5.60 26.65
C SER A 56 2.92 -4.20 27.22
N ALA A 57 2.44 -3.20 26.50
CA ALA A 57 2.39 -1.83 26.96
C ALA A 57 0.92 -1.44 27.16
N THR A 58 0.56 -1.03 28.36
CA THR A 58 -0.79 -0.55 28.69
C THR A 58 -0.98 0.94 28.36
N GLY A 59 0.12 1.65 28.14
CA GLY A 59 0.14 3.05 27.70
C GLY A 59 0.73 3.21 26.29
N ILE A 60 1.15 4.44 25.98
CA ILE A 60 1.78 4.76 24.70
C ILE A 60 3.21 4.22 24.67
N SER A 61 3.52 3.38 23.69
CA SER A 61 4.89 3.02 23.36
C SER A 61 5.41 3.93 22.26
N TYR A 62 6.43 4.73 22.55
CA TYR A 62 7.08 5.59 21.55
C TYR A 62 8.35 4.92 21.02
N PHE A 63 8.34 4.59 19.74
CA PHE A 63 9.52 4.13 19.01
C PHE A 63 10.13 5.36 18.35
N GLY A 64 11.29 5.83 18.83
CA GLY A 64 11.88 7.12 18.46
C GLY A 64 12.12 7.33 16.96
N GLY A 65 12.45 8.56 16.55
CA GLY A 65 12.56 8.95 15.13
C GLY A 65 13.57 8.18 14.27
N THR A 66 14.51 7.46 14.88
CA THR A 66 15.48 6.58 14.19
C THR A 66 15.23 5.09 14.46
N ALA A 67 14.24 4.73 15.27
CA ALA A 67 13.94 3.35 15.60
C ALA A 67 13.34 2.64 14.38
N THR A 68 13.99 1.56 13.93
CA THR A 68 13.38 0.64 12.97
C THR A 68 12.57 -0.38 13.76
N SER A 69 11.24 -0.32 13.63
CA SER A 69 10.33 -1.28 14.26
C SER A 69 9.76 -2.21 13.20
N THR A 70 9.89 -3.51 13.40
CA THR A 70 9.28 -4.52 12.53
C THR A 70 8.18 -5.24 13.29
N PHE A 71 6.96 -5.18 12.79
CA PHE A 71 5.82 -5.92 13.32
C PHE A 71 5.49 -7.06 12.36
N SER A 72 5.69 -8.30 12.80
CA SER A 72 5.25 -9.50 12.10
C SER A 72 4.29 -10.24 13.02
N ALA A 73 3.03 -10.33 12.60
CA ALA A 73 2.00 -11.03 13.35
C ALA A 73 1.54 -12.24 12.53
N ALA A 74 1.54 -13.43 13.14
CA ALA A 74 0.85 -14.59 12.58
C ALA A 74 -0.68 -14.44 12.64
N GLY A 75 -1.17 -13.55 13.53
CA GLY A 75 -2.58 -13.18 13.67
C GLY A 75 -2.87 -11.77 13.17
N VAL A 76 -3.81 -11.09 13.83
CA VAL A 76 -4.27 -9.75 13.45
C VAL A 76 -3.36 -8.67 14.03
N LEU A 77 -2.84 -7.80 13.18
CA LEU A 77 -2.30 -6.49 13.59
C LEU A 77 -3.43 -5.45 13.47
N SER A 78 -4.03 -5.08 14.59
CA SER A 78 -5.11 -4.08 14.63
C SER A 78 -4.57 -2.72 15.05
N ALA A 79 -4.72 -1.72 14.18
CA ALA A 79 -4.50 -0.33 14.53
C ALA A 79 -5.87 0.36 14.68
N VAL A 80 -6.11 0.99 15.83
CA VAL A 80 -7.35 1.74 16.11
C VAL A 80 -7.02 3.23 16.13
N GLY A 81 -7.86 4.05 15.48
CA GLY A 81 -7.65 5.48 15.31
C GLY A 81 -6.94 5.84 14.00
N ASN A 82 -6.33 7.02 13.95
CA ASN A 82 -5.62 7.50 12.76
C ASN A 82 -4.27 6.77 12.62
N THR A 83 -4.09 6.07 11.51
CA THR A 83 -2.79 5.53 11.10
C THR A 83 -2.24 6.39 9.97
N SER A 84 -0.99 6.85 10.10
CA SER A 84 -0.27 7.54 9.03
C SER A 84 0.86 6.64 8.55
N LEU A 85 0.82 6.26 7.28
CA LEU A 85 1.85 5.46 6.64
C LEU A 85 2.52 6.29 5.55
N VAL A 86 3.71 6.79 5.83
CA VAL A 86 4.52 7.49 4.84
C VAL A 86 5.24 6.43 4.02
N THR A 87 5.04 6.40 2.69
CA THR A 87 5.70 5.45 1.76
C THR A 87 5.44 3.96 2.03
N ALA A 88 4.24 3.59 2.49
CA ALA A 88 3.87 2.18 2.57
C ALA A 88 3.92 1.49 1.19
N SER A 89 4.44 0.27 1.17
CA SER A 89 4.48 -0.59 -0.01
C SER A 89 4.07 -2.01 0.38
N THR A 90 3.37 -2.69 -0.51
CA THR A 90 2.93 -4.07 -0.35
C THR A 90 3.38 -4.86 -1.56
N THR A 91 4.05 -5.99 -1.33
CA THR A 91 4.47 -6.91 -2.40
C THR A 91 3.43 -7.98 -2.72
N GLY A 92 2.42 -8.14 -1.85
CA GLY A 92 1.32 -9.09 -2.01
C GLY A 92 -0.04 -8.41 -2.21
N ALA A 93 -1.11 -9.19 -2.04
CA ALA A 93 -2.47 -8.69 -2.17
C ALA A 93 -2.85 -7.78 -0.98
N VAL A 94 -3.63 -6.73 -1.29
CA VAL A 94 -4.31 -5.89 -0.30
C VAL A 94 -5.80 -6.23 -0.37
N SER A 95 -6.38 -6.66 0.75
CA SER A 95 -7.82 -6.91 0.88
C SER A 95 -8.41 -5.92 1.88
N VAL A 96 -9.35 -5.09 1.42
CA VAL A 96 -10.05 -4.11 2.25
C VAL A 96 -11.51 -4.54 2.35
N ALA A 97 -12.00 -4.80 3.57
CA ALA A 97 -13.38 -5.24 3.77
C ALA A 97 -14.41 -4.13 3.52
N GLY A 98 -13.98 -2.87 3.61
CA GLY A 98 -14.79 -1.68 3.32
C GLY A 98 -14.23 -0.87 2.16
N ALA A 99 -14.57 0.42 2.12
CA ALA A 99 -14.07 1.34 1.12
C ALA A 99 -12.58 1.66 1.33
N LEU A 100 -11.80 1.66 0.24
CA LEU A 100 -10.45 2.22 0.21
C LEU A 100 -10.54 3.67 -0.29
N TRP A 101 -10.24 4.62 0.59
CA TRP A 101 -10.18 6.05 0.24
C TRP A 101 -8.74 6.45 -0.06
N VAL A 102 -8.50 6.93 -1.28
CA VAL A 102 -7.21 7.49 -1.69
C VAL A 102 -7.41 8.98 -1.93
N GLY A 103 -6.92 9.82 -1.02
CA GLY A 103 -7.04 11.28 -1.13
C GLY A 103 -6.12 11.93 -2.18
N GLY A 104 -5.26 11.12 -2.82
CA GLY A 104 -4.35 11.53 -3.88
C GLY A 104 -4.48 10.63 -5.11
N ASN A 105 -3.42 10.54 -5.90
CA ASN A 105 -3.40 9.70 -7.10
C ASN A 105 -3.19 8.21 -6.76
N ALA A 106 -4.04 7.34 -7.32
CA ALA A 106 -3.84 5.90 -7.29
C ALA A 106 -3.26 5.44 -8.63
N THR A 107 -1.97 5.09 -8.66
CA THR A 107 -1.30 4.63 -9.89
C THR A 107 -1.14 3.12 -9.89
N THR A 108 -1.58 2.46 -10.97
CA THR A 108 -1.22 1.06 -11.27
C THR A 108 -0.08 1.05 -12.27
N THR A 109 1.13 0.66 -11.86
CA THR A 109 2.35 0.74 -12.71
C THR A 109 2.79 -0.58 -13.32
N ALA A 110 2.35 -1.72 -12.78
CA ALA A 110 2.57 -3.03 -13.39
C ALA A 110 1.54 -3.29 -14.50
N ALA A 111 1.77 -4.30 -15.36
CA ALA A 111 0.80 -4.81 -16.34
C ALA A 111 -0.47 -5.44 -15.71
N GLY A 112 -0.80 -5.06 -14.47
CA GLY A 112 -1.99 -5.51 -13.76
C GLY A 112 -3.23 -4.82 -14.32
N ALA A 113 -4.25 -5.62 -14.61
CA ALA A 113 -5.56 -5.12 -14.98
C ALA A 113 -6.22 -4.39 -13.81
N PHE A 114 -6.93 -3.29 -14.08
CA PHE A 114 -7.90 -2.73 -13.15
C PHE A 114 -9.25 -3.40 -13.43
N SER A 115 -9.62 -4.37 -12.59
CA SER A 115 -10.90 -5.07 -12.68
C SER A 115 -11.79 -4.64 -11.51
N THR A 116 -12.97 -4.13 -11.82
CA THR A 116 -13.99 -3.79 -10.82
C THR A 116 -15.18 -4.72 -10.97
N GLY A 117 -15.80 -5.09 -9.84
CA GLY A 117 -17.04 -5.87 -9.85
C GLY A 117 -18.30 -5.01 -10.03
N SER A 118 -18.14 -3.70 -10.24
CA SER A 118 -19.22 -2.73 -10.31
C SER A 118 -18.80 -1.54 -11.19
N THR A 119 -19.27 -0.33 -10.89
CA THR A 119 -19.04 0.86 -11.71
C THR A 119 -17.71 1.56 -11.39
N ILE A 120 -17.15 2.22 -12.42
CA ILE A 120 -16.10 3.22 -12.28
C ILE A 120 -16.74 4.57 -12.59
N SER A 121 -16.76 5.48 -11.62
CA SER A 121 -17.22 6.86 -11.82
C SER A 121 -16.02 7.78 -11.94
N VAL A 122 -15.93 8.53 -13.05
CA VAL A 122 -14.88 9.52 -13.27
C VAL A 122 -15.55 10.89 -13.43
N SER A 123 -15.31 11.79 -12.48
CA SER A 123 -15.95 13.13 -12.46
C SER A 123 -15.18 14.19 -13.25
N ALA A 124 -13.98 13.88 -13.72
CA ALA A 124 -13.10 14.77 -14.47
C ALA A 124 -12.66 14.07 -15.78
N THR A 125 -11.51 14.46 -16.31
CA THR A 125 -10.96 13.87 -17.53
C THR A 125 -10.49 12.43 -17.30
N SER A 126 -10.98 11.49 -18.11
CA SER A 126 -10.38 10.17 -18.29
C SER A 126 -9.63 10.13 -19.62
N THR A 127 -8.35 9.78 -19.60
CA THR A 127 -7.57 9.49 -20.81
C THR A 127 -7.04 8.07 -20.73
N LEU A 128 -7.34 7.25 -21.74
CA LEU A 128 -6.59 6.02 -21.97
C LEU A 128 -5.31 6.41 -22.73
N ALA A 129 -4.16 5.89 -22.31
CA ALA A 129 -2.85 6.28 -22.84
C ALA A 129 -2.73 6.09 -24.37
N SER A 130 -1.85 6.89 -25.00
CA SER A 130 -1.55 6.93 -26.45
C SER A 130 -0.89 5.64 -27.02
N THR A 131 -0.63 4.64 -26.19
CA THR A 131 -0.18 3.32 -26.66
C THR A 131 -1.33 2.61 -27.38
N THR A 132 -1.02 1.67 -28.29
CA THR A 132 -2.03 0.91 -29.04
C THR A 132 -3.07 0.26 -28.12
N ILE A 133 -4.24 0.88 -28.00
CA ILE A 133 -5.44 0.25 -27.46
C ILE A 133 -5.90 -0.70 -28.56
N THR A 134 -5.68 -2.01 -28.38
CA THR A 134 -6.13 -3.00 -29.37
C THR A 134 -7.65 -3.09 -29.40
N HIS A 135 -8.29 -2.97 -28.24
CA HIS A 135 -9.75 -3.00 -28.10
C HIS A 135 -10.22 -2.12 -26.93
N LEU A 136 -11.20 -1.24 -27.20
CA LEU A 136 -12.08 -0.67 -26.19
C LEU A 136 -13.43 -1.39 -26.32
N ALA A 137 -13.70 -2.31 -25.40
CA ALA A 137 -14.96 -3.02 -25.36
C ALA A 137 -15.86 -2.43 -24.27
N VAL A 138 -17.05 -1.98 -24.66
CA VAL A 138 -18.15 -1.70 -23.74
C VAL A 138 -19.10 -2.88 -23.86
N GLY A 139 -19.28 -3.64 -22.77
CA GLY A 139 -20.06 -4.89 -22.73
C GLY A 139 -20.99 -4.93 -21.52
N SER A 140 -22.16 -5.57 -21.64
CA SER A 140 -23.10 -5.81 -20.53
C SER A 140 -23.43 -7.30 -20.47
N THR A 141 -23.46 -7.87 -19.26
CA THR A 141 -23.85 -9.27 -19.02
C THR A 141 -25.34 -9.44 -18.74
N THR A 142 -26.09 -8.35 -18.51
CA THR A 142 -27.53 -8.35 -18.23
C THR A 142 -28.26 -7.37 -19.16
N PRO A 143 -28.77 -7.85 -20.30
CA PRO A 143 -29.58 -7.05 -21.21
C PRO A 143 -31.01 -6.96 -20.68
N SER A 144 -31.37 -5.91 -19.93
CA SER A 144 -32.78 -5.62 -19.67
C SER A 144 -33.07 -4.13 -19.49
N GLN A 145 -33.80 -3.61 -20.49
CA GLN A 145 -34.59 -2.37 -20.59
C GLN A 145 -33.95 -1.11 -21.19
N ILE A 146 -32.68 -1.13 -21.60
CA ILE A 146 -32.14 -0.47 -22.80
C ILE A 146 -31.08 -1.45 -23.35
N ALA A 147 -31.36 -2.10 -24.48
CA ALA A 147 -31.00 -3.50 -24.71
C ALA A 147 -29.65 -3.75 -25.43
N VAL A 148 -28.65 -2.89 -25.29
CA VAL A 148 -27.31 -3.13 -25.84
C VAL A 148 -26.25 -2.55 -24.89
N ALA A 149 -25.04 -3.11 -24.94
CA ALA A 149 -23.89 -2.47 -24.29
C ALA A 149 -23.58 -1.15 -25.02
N GLU A 150 -24.20 -0.08 -24.56
CA GLU A 150 -24.12 1.22 -25.22
C GLU A 150 -23.01 2.05 -24.58
N ALA A 151 -22.10 2.54 -25.43
CA ALA A 151 -21.24 3.65 -25.08
C ALA A 151 -22.08 4.94 -25.20
N VAL A 152 -22.78 5.28 -24.13
CA VAL A 152 -23.58 6.50 -24.06
C VAL A 152 -22.68 7.67 -23.65
N ILE A 153 -22.63 8.72 -24.48
CA ILE A 153 -21.94 9.97 -24.17
C ILE A 153 -23.00 11.05 -24.02
N GLU A 154 -23.41 11.29 -22.78
CA GLU A 154 -24.40 12.30 -22.43
C GLU A 154 -23.71 13.47 -21.70
N GLY A 155 -23.98 14.68 -22.15
CA GLY A 155 -23.47 15.90 -21.54
C GLY A 155 -24.22 17.11 -22.06
N THR A 156 -24.33 18.13 -21.22
CA THR A 156 -24.93 19.43 -21.59
C THR A 156 -24.00 20.29 -22.46
N ALA A 157 -22.74 19.86 -22.62
CA ALA A 157 -21.74 20.47 -23.48
C ALA A 157 -21.62 19.76 -24.83
N THR A 158 -20.91 20.37 -25.79
CA THR A 158 -20.62 19.76 -27.09
C THR A 158 -19.93 18.42 -26.91
N THR A 159 -20.64 17.36 -27.29
CA THR A 159 -20.11 16.00 -27.31
C THR A 159 -19.55 15.71 -28.70
N THR A 160 -18.25 15.45 -28.78
CA THR A 160 -17.58 15.10 -30.05
C THR A 160 -17.05 13.69 -29.97
N LEU A 161 -17.59 12.79 -30.80
CA LEU A 161 -16.94 11.52 -31.09
C LEU A 161 -15.91 11.76 -32.20
N GLN A 162 -14.63 11.87 -31.84
CA GLN A 162 -13.55 11.98 -32.81
C GLN A 162 -13.04 10.59 -33.18
N LEU A 163 -13.28 10.18 -34.41
CA LEU A 163 -12.70 8.98 -35.00
C LEU A 163 -11.57 9.41 -35.92
N SER A 164 -10.35 8.94 -35.66
CA SER A 164 -9.19 9.18 -36.50
C SER A 164 -8.49 7.86 -36.80
N THR A 165 -7.79 7.82 -37.92
CA THR A 165 -6.98 6.67 -38.33
C THR A 165 -5.57 7.13 -38.62
N SER A 166 -4.59 6.32 -38.22
CA SER A 166 -3.19 6.52 -38.60
C SER A 166 -2.83 5.80 -39.90
N LYS A 167 -3.75 5.04 -40.50
CA LYS A 167 -3.48 4.24 -41.70
C LYS A 167 -3.67 5.06 -42.97
N ALA A 168 -2.56 5.34 -43.67
CA ALA A 168 -2.53 6.03 -44.96
C ALA A 168 -2.91 5.12 -46.15
N ALA A 169 -3.82 4.16 -45.96
CA ALA A 169 -4.20 3.23 -47.03
C ALA A 169 -5.22 3.89 -47.98
N PRO A 170 -5.09 3.70 -49.31
CA PRO A 170 -6.12 4.11 -50.27
C PRO A 170 -7.42 3.38 -49.95
N GLY A 171 -8.46 4.13 -49.61
CA GLY A 171 -9.80 3.62 -49.29
C GLY A 171 -10.54 4.40 -48.19
N GLY A 172 -9.81 4.94 -47.23
CA GLY A 172 -10.38 5.67 -46.10
C GLY A 172 -10.75 4.74 -44.94
N THR A 173 -11.59 5.23 -44.03
CA THR A 173 -12.06 4.45 -42.87
C THR A 173 -13.57 4.48 -42.78
N CYS A 174 -14.14 3.36 -42.35
CA CYS A 174 -15.56 3.21 -42.19
C CYS A 174 -15.89 2.68 -40.79
N ILE A 175 -16.99 3.13 -40.22
CA ILE A 175 -17.58 2.49 -39.03
C ILE A 175 -18.34 1.29 -39.54
N GLN A 176 -17.94 0.09 -39.17
CA GLN A 176 -18.66 -1.13 -39.52
C GLN A 176 -19.61 -1.49 -38.38
N LEU A 177 -20.88 -1.66 -38.71
CA LEU A 177 -21.92 -2.15 -37.82
C LEU A 177 -22.33 -3.53 -38.34
N GLU A 178 -22.40 -4.51 -37.45
CA GLU A 178 -22.96 -5.81 -37.80
C GLU A 178 -24.49 -5.72 -37.72
N GLY A 179 -25.15 -5.95 -38.84
CA GLY A 179 -26.59 -6.00 -38.96
C GLY A 179 -27.12 -7.43 -38.85
N PRO A 180 -28.45 -7.60 -38.99
CA PRO A 180 -29.08 -8.91 -38.95
C PRO A 180 -28.47 -9.88 -39.97
N ALA A 181 -28.37 -11.16 -39.58
CA ALA A 181 -27.82 -12.24 -40.42
C ALA A 181 -26.37 -12.02 -40.90
N GLY A 182 -25.56 -11.26 -40.15
CA GLY A 182 -24.14 -11.02 -40.47
C GLY A 182 -23.91 -10.01 -41.60
N VAL A 183 -24.95 -9.27 -42.01
CA VAL A 183 -24.81 -8.22 -43.03
C VAL A 183 -24.10 -7.02 -42.41
N ASN A 184 -22.96 -6.63 -42.98
CA ASN A 184 -22.21 -5.47 -42.51
C ASN A 184 -22.76 -4.17 -43.10
N TYR A 185 -23.22 -3.27 -42.24
CA TYR A 185 -23.52 -1.88 -42.58
C TYR A 185 -22.28 -1.04 -42.33
N ARG A 186 -22.00 -0.07 -43.20
CA ARG A 186 -20.82 0.78 -43.05
C ARG A 186 -21.20 2.25 -43.13
N ILE A 187 -20.69 3.04 -42.21
CA ILE A 187 -20.80 4.49 -42.21
C ILE A 187 -19.50 5.06 -42.75
N TYR A 188 -19.59 5.90 -43.78
CA TYR A 188 -18.46 6.57 -44.40
C TYR A 188 -18.49 8.05 -44.09
N ILE A 189 -17.31 8.61 -43.84
CA ILE A 189 -17.10 10.05 -43.75
C ILE A 189 -16.29 10.45 -44.98
N SER A 190 -16.98 10.93 -46.01
CA SER A 190 -16.34 11.38 -47.26
C SER A 190 -16.06 12.88 -47.21
N GLY A 191 -14.84 13.27 -46.83
CA GLY A 191 -14.38 14.69 -46.90
C GLY A 191 -15.36 15.72 -46.30
N ALA A 192 -15.43 16.92 -46.88
CA ALA A 192 -16.30 18.02 -46.45
C ALA A 192 -17.82 17.80 -46.73
N GLY A 193 -18.26 16.55 -46.92
CA GLY A 193 -19.63 16.18 -47.27
C GLY A 193 -20.44 15.59 -46.12
N ALA A 194 -21.71 15.28 -46.40
CA ALA A 194 -22.65 14.67 -45.46
C ALA A 194 -22.24 13.24 -45.07
N LEU A 195 -22.70 12.78 -43.90
CA LEU A 195 -22.54 11.39 -43.43
C LEU A 195 -23.36 10.44 -44.33
N VAL A 196 -22.73 9.43 -44.93
CA VAL A 196 -23.39 8.45 -45.81
C VAL A 196 -23.31 7.05 -45.20
N THR A 197 -24.43 6.33 -45.20
CA THR A 197 -24.54 4.93 -44.75
C THR A 197 -24.93 4.02 -45.92
N GLU A 198 -24.08 3.04 -46.26
CA GLU A 198 -24.27 2.11 -47.39
C GLU A 198 -23.89 0.68 -46.95
N ALA A 199 -24.48 -0.35 -47.59
CA ALA A 199 -24.03 -1.74 -47.45
C ALA A 199 -22.82 -2.00 -48.37
N GLY A 200 -21.79 -2.72 -47.91
CA GLY A 200 -20.61 -3.04 -48.74
C GLY A 200 -19.35 -3.41 -47.96
N VAL A 201 -18.17 -3.42 -48.61
CA VAL A 201 -16.83 -3.50 -48.00
C VAL A 201 -16.29 -2.10 -47.68
N CYS A 202 -15.37 -1.93 -46.71
CA CYS A 202 -14.80 -0.59 -46.49
C CYS A 202 -14.15 -0.12 -47.82
N LYS A 203 -14.61 1.06 -48.26
CA LYS A 203 -13.91 2.09 -49.03
C LYS A 203 -12.40 1.89 -48.99
#